data_AF-A0A5E4RQC6-F1
#
_entry.id   AF-A0A5E4RQC6-F1
#
_cell.length_a   1.000
_cell.length_b   1.000
_cell.length_c   1.000
_cell.angle_alpha   90.00
_cell.angle_beta   90.00
_cell.angle_gamma   90.00
#
_symmetry.space_group_name_H-M   'P 1'
#
loop_
_entity.id
_entity.type
_entity.pdbx_description
1 polymer ?
#
loop_
_entity_poly.entity_id
_entity_poly.type
_entity_poly.pdbx_seq_one_letter_code
_entity_poly.pdbx_strand_id
1 'polypeptide(L)'
;MAADSEYIERVRGYDWDDVTGLWRDIQRCATPGWDAGKALEYLVLKGFELGGATVRWPYTVKFVDEKILEQIDGVIYAAGIAAMVECKDYSAPSSRTKRRIGADPIATLQAKLTRRPAALIGCLFASGEYTEAAEQRVNFTKPATILCWTGDDIDRCVHRRNFTQTLQRKFRICVEEGKHLTKCST
;
A
#
# COMPACT_ATOMS: atom_id res chain seq x y z
N MET A 1 -21.15 1.75 -4.61
CA MET A 1 -20.14 1.00 -3.86
C MET A 1 -20.23 -0.43 -4.29
N ALA A 2 -19.20 -0.91 -4.97
CA ALA A 2 -19.03 -2.33 -5.23
C ALA A 2 -18.56 -3.00 -3.93
N ALA A 3 -18.98 -4.24 -3.69
CA ALA A 3 -18.43 -5.02 -2.57
C ALA A 3 -16.98 -5.41 -2.87
N ASP A 4 -16.15 -5.59 -1.84
CA ASP A 4 -14.75 -6.03 -2.04
C ASP A 4 -14.66 -7.33 -2.86
N SER A 5 -15.64 -8.23 -2.72
CA SER A 5 -15.75 -9.45 -3.55
C SER A 5 -15.78 -9.17 -5.05
N GLU A 6 -16.44 -8.10 -5.49
CA GLU A 6 -16.53 -7.75 -6.92
C GLU A 6 -15.18 -7.27 -7.45
N TYR A 7 -14.43 -6.49 -6.66
CA TYR A 7 -13.08 -6.06 -7.02
C TYR A 7 -12.09 -7.23 -7.01
N ILE A 8 -12.19 -8.14 -6.04
CA ILE A 8 -11.37 -9.37 -5.98
C ILE A 8 -11.59 -10.20 -7.25
N GLU A 9 -12.85 -10.48 -7.62
CA GLU A 9 -13.13 -11.23 -8.85
C GLU A 9 -12.65 -10.49 -10.10
N ARG A 10 -12.78 -9.16 -10.14
CA ARG A 10 -12.26 -8.33 -11.25
C ARG A 10 -10.76 -8.51 -11.44
N VAL A 11 -9.96 -8.44 -10.37
CA VAL A 11 -8.49 -8.52 -10.47
C VAL A 11 -7.95 -9.94 -10.45
N ARG A 12 -8.79 -10.94 -10.20
CA ARG A 12 -8.39 -12.36 -10.15
C ARG A 12 -7.65 -12.77 -11.42
N GLY A 13 -8.16 -12.37 -12.58
CA GLY A 13 -7.59 -12.67 -13.89
C GLY A 13 -6.50 -11.71 -14.37
N TYR A 14 -6.17 -10.67 -13.61
CA TYR A 14 -5.19 -9.67 -14.05
C TYR A 14 -3.80 -10.28 -14.19
N ASP A 15 -3.10 -9.88 -15.25
CA ASP A 15 -1.67 -10.08 -15.41
C ASP A 15 -0.88 -8.77 -15.21
N TRP A 16 0.41 -8.78 -15.58
CA TRP A 16 1.25 -7.59 -15.46
C TRP A 16 0.87 -6.47 -16.42
N ASP A 17 0.30 -6.77 -17.58
CA ASP A 17 -0.11 -5.78 -18.55
C ASP A 17 -1.40 -5.10 -18.08
N ASP A 18 -2.32 -5.85 -17.47
CA ASP A 18 -3.49 -5.29 -16.78
C ASP A 18 -3.09 -4.38 -15.61
N VAL A 19 -2.15 -4.83 -14.76
CA VAL A 19 -1.60 -4.03 -13.66
C VAL A 19 -0.95 -2.75 -14.19
N THR A 20 -0.22 -2.83 -15.31
CA THR A 20 0.38 -1.67 -15.96
C THR A 20 -0.68 -0.70 -16.49
N GLY A 21 -1.74 -1.22 -17.10
CA GLY A 21 -2.90 -0.43 -17.54
C GLY A 21 -3.58 0.29 -16.38
N LEU A 22 -3.86 -0.42 -15.29
CA LEU A 22 -4.49 0.16 -14.10
C LEU A 22 -3.58 1.21 -13.44
N TRP A 23 -2.27 1.01 -13.41
CA TRP A 23 -1.33 1.99 -12.88
C TRP A 23 -1.38 3.30 -13.67
N ARG A 24 -1.39 3.21 -15.01
CA ARG A 24 -1.51 4.37 -15.90
C ARG A 24 -2.80 5.15 -15.63
N ASP A 25 -3.90 4.46 -15.37
CA ASP A 25 -5.20 5.07 -15.06
C ASP A 25 -5.18 5.78 -13.70
N ILE A 26 -4.54 5.16 -12.69
CA ILE A 26 -4.30 5.78 -11.38
C ILE A 26 -3.43 7.03 -11.52
N GLN A 27 -2.32 6.97 -12.26
CA GLN A 27 -1.45 8.13 -12.52
C GLN A 27 -2.24 9.29 -13.15
N ARG A 28 -3.13 8.96 -14.09
CA ARG A 28 -4.01 9.92 -14.78
C ARG A 28 -5.19 10.39 -13.92
N CYS A 29 -5.34 9.93 -12.68
CA CYS A 29 -6.49 10.26 -11.82
C CYS A 29 -7.84 9.90 -12.48
N ALA A 30 -7.88 8.84 -13.29
CA ALA A 30 -9.06 8.42 -14.04
C ALA A 30 -9.20 6.91 -14.01
N THR A 31 -9.82 6.40 -12.94
CA THR A 31 -10.03 4.98 -12.68
C THR A 31 -11.52 4.65 -12.81
N PRO A 32 -12.08 4.53 -14.03
CA PRO A 32 -13.50 4.26 -14.21
C PRO A 32 -13.89 2.90 -13.62
N GLY A 33 -15.06 2.87 -12.97
CA GLY A 33 -15.58 1.68 -12.30
C GLY A 33 -14.80 1.29 -11.04
N TRP A 34 -14.01 2.20 -10.46
CA TRP A 34 -13.39 2.03 -9.15
C TRP A 34 -13.90 3.10 -8.19
N ASP A 35 -14.33 2.68 -7.02
CA ASP A 35 -14.57 3.59 -5.90
C ASP A 35 -13.24 4.26 -5.49
N ALA A 36 -13.32 5.45 -4.87
CA ALA A 36 -12.15 6.24 -4.51
C ALA A 36 -11.16 5.42 -3.65
N GLY A 37 -9.88 5.41 -4.05
CA GLY A 37 -8.82 4.66 -3.38
C GLY A 37 -8.68 3.19 -3.77
N LYS A 38 -9.79 2.53 -4.16
CA LYS A 38 -9.79 1.07 -4.40
C LYS A 38 -8.87 0.63 -5.53
N ALA A 39 -8.76 1.40 -6.60
CA ALA A 39 -7.85 1.06 -7.70
C ALA A 39 -6.40 0.84 -7.21
N LEU A 40 -5.91 1.70 -6.31
CA LEU A 40 -4.56 1.58 -5.76
C LEU A 40 -4.42 0.35 -4.85
N GLU A 41 -5.39 0.12 -3.96
CA GLU A 41 -5.40 -1.03 -3.04
C GLU A 41 -5.23 -2.34 -3.83
N TYR A 42 -6.10 -2.56 -4.81
CA TYR A 42 -6.11 -3.80 -5.57
C TYR A 42 -4.93 -3.92 -6.51
N LEU A 43 -4.43 -2.81 -7.07
CA LEU A 43 -3.19 -2.81 -7.88
C LEU A 43 -1.99 -3.29 -7.08
N VAL A 44 -1.79 -2.73 -5.87
CA VAL A 44 -0.63 -3.05 -5.03
C VAL A 44 -0.68 -4.53 -4.65
N LEU A 45 -1.81 -5.00 -4.14
CA LEU A 45 -1.99 -6.39 -3.75
C LEU A 45 -1.80 -7.34 -4.93
N LYS A 46 -2.35 -7.01 -6.11
CA LYS A 46 -2.15 -7.82 -7.31
C LYS A 46 -0.69 -7.83 -7.76
N GLY A 47 0.01 -6.71 -7.70
CA GLY A 47 1.42 -6.62 -8.03
C GLY A 47 2.29 -7.50 -7.12
N PHE A 48 1.97 -7.60 -5.83
CA PHE A 48 2.62 -8.53 -4.91
C PHE A 48 2.27 -10.00 -5.20
N GLU A 49 1.00 -10.31 -5.46
CA GLU A 49 0.55 -11.66 -5.83
C GLU A 49 1.26 -12.15 -7.10
N LEU A 50 1.28 -11.35 -8.16
CA LEU A 50 2.02 -11.64 -9.40
C LEU A 50 3.54 -11.73 -9.19
N GLY A 51 4.05 -11.02 -8.18
CA GLY A 51 5.44 -11.11 -7.71
C GLY A 51 5.72 -12.31 -6.79
N GLY A 52 4.79 -13.26 -6.68
CA GLY A 52 4.94 -14.51 -5.93
C GLY A 52 4.68 -14.40 -4.42
N ALA A 53 4.13 -13.29 -3.94
CA ALA A 53 3.74 -13.16 -2.54
C ALA A 53 2.40 -13.86 -2.27
N THR A 54 2.21 -14.36 -1.04
CA THR A 54 0.87 -14.71 -0.57
C THR A 54 0.18 -13.45 -0.08
N VAL A 55 -1.03 -13.19 -0.59
CA VAL A 55 -1.77 -11.97 -0.29
C VAL A 55 -3.11 -12.30 0.34
N ARG A 56 -3.44 -11.59 1.42
CA ARG A 56 -4.81 -11.48 1.92
C ARG A 56 -5.40 -10.18 1.40
N TRP A 57 -6.41 -10.32 0.55
CA TRP A 57 -7.23 -9.23 0.01
C TRP A 57 -7.95 -8.42 1.10
N PRO A 58 -8.52 -7.23 0.78
CA PRO A 58 -9.14 -6.38 1.79
C PRO A 58 -10.14 -7.12 2.66
N TYR A 59 -10.13 -6.83 3.96
CA TYR A 59 -11.04 -7.47 4.91
C TYR A 59 -11.37 -6.56 6.08
N THR A 60 -12.49 -6.87 6.72
CA THR A 60 -12.95 -6.17 7.91
C THR A 60 -12.66 -6.98 9.16
N VAL A 61 -12.14 -6.33 10.20
CA VAL A 61 -12.00 -6.89 11.54
C VAL A 61 -13.16 -6.39 12.39
N LYS A 62 -13.84 -7.31 13.07
CA LYS A 62 -14.96 -7.02 13.96
C LYS A 62 -14.56 -7.23 15.42
N PHE A 63 -15.17 -6.48 16.33
CA PHE A 63 -15.12 -6.74 17.78
C PHE A 63 -16.02 -7.94 18.15
N VAL A 64 -15.95 -8.37 19.41
CA VAL A 64 -16.76 -9.47 19.97
C VAL A 64 -18.26 -9.22 19.81
N ASP A 65 -18.71 -7.97 19.72
CA ASP A 65 -20.11 -7.55 19.52
C ASP A 65 -20.48 -7.28 18.04
N GLU A 66 -19.73 -7.86 17.11
CA GLU A 66 -19.86 -7.69 15.66
C GLU A 66 -19.69 -6.26 15.11
N LYS A 67 -19.38 -5.27 15.96
CA LYS A 67 -19.07 -3.92 15.50
C LYS A 67 -17.79 -3.93 14.68
N ILE A 68 -17.83 -3.25 13.54
CA ILE A 68 -16.66 -3.04 12.69
C ILE A 68 -15.63 -2.25 13.49
N LEU A 69 -14.48 -2.87 13.76
CA LEU A 69 -13.36 -2.24 14.43
C LEU A 69 -12.51 -1.46 13.43
N GLU A 70 -12.14 -2.12 12.34
CA GLU A 70 -11.27 -1.56 11.32
C GLU A 70 -11.41 -2.31 9.99
N GLN A 71 -11.19 -1.57 8.91
CA GLN A 71 -10.95 -2.12 7.58
C GLN A 71 -9.45 -2.14 7.32
N ILE A 72 -8.98 -3.25 6.77
CA ILE A 72 -7.58 -3.47 6.42
C ILE A 72 -7.53 -3.68 4.92
N ASP A 73 -6.77 -2.83 4.24
CA ASP A 73 -6.65 -2.85 2.78
C ASP A 73 -6.03 -4.16 2.31
N GLY A 74 -5.11 -4.74 3.08
CA GLY A 74 -4.66 -6.12 2.85
C GLY A 74 -3.50 -6.52 3.73
N VAL A 75 -3.01 -7.74 3.55
CA VAL A 75 -1.78 -8.23 4.17
C VAL A 75 -0.96 -8.97 3.12
N ILE A 76 0.34 -8.70 3.09
CA ILE A 76 1.32 -9.36 2.22
C ILE A 76 2.21 -10.26 3.07
N TYR A 77 2.47 -11.47 2.58
CA TYR A 77 3.47 -12.38 3.11
C TYR A 77 4.47 -12.71 2.01
N ALA A 78 5.71 -12.26 2.17
CA ALA A 78 6.76 -12.50 1.20
C ALA A 78 8.13 -12.54 1.88
N ALA A 79 8.95 -13.53 1.54
CA ALA A 79 10.32 -13.65 2.03
C ALA A 79 10.51 -13.53 3.55
N GLY A 80 9.61 -14.14 4.32
CA GLY A 80 9.62 -14.06 5.79
C GLY A 80 9.13 -12.73 6.37
N ILE A 81 8.67 -11.79 5.53
CA ILE A 81 8.10 -10.51 5.94
C ILE A 81 6.57 -10.63 5.90
N ALA A 82 5.92 -10.31 7.02
CA ALA A 82 4.48 -10.06 7.07
C ALA A 82 4.25 -8.55 7.13
N ALA A 83 3.48 -8.01 6.19
CA ALA A 83 3.22 -6.58 6.08
C ALA A 83 1.72 -6.27 5.97
N MET A 84 1.20 -5.45 6.89
CA MET A 84 -0.13 -4.85 6.76
C MET A 84 -0.09 -3.72 5.75
N VAL A 85 -1.01 -3.73 4.79
CA VAL A 85 -1.11 -2.73 3.73
C VAL A 85 -2.09 -1.63 4.13
N GLU A 86 -1.69 -0.39 3.87
CA GLU A 86 -2.56 0.78 3.84
C GLU A 86 -2.26 1.56 2.55
N CYS A 87 -3.29 1.92 1.79
CA CYS A 87 -3.18 2.64 0.54
C CYS A 87 -3.84 4.03 0.65
N LYS A 88 -3.21 5.03 0.03
CA LYS A 88 -3.74 6.39 -0.08
C LYS A 88 -3.58 6.91 -1.50
N ASP A 89 -4.72 7.15 -2.13
CA ASP A 89 -4.81 7.86 -3.39
C ASP A 89 -5.63 9.13 -3.20
N TYR A 90 -4.95 10.28 -3.07
CA TYR A 90 -5.59 11.59 -3.03
C TYR A 90 -5.58 12.25 -4.41
N SER A 91 -6.04 11.49 -5.40
CA SER A 91 -6.31 11.99 -6.74
C SER A 91 -7.46 13.00 -6.72
N ALA A 92 -7.29 14.09 -7.45
CA ALA A 92 -8.33 15.07 -7.76
C ALA A 92 -8.67 14.95 -9.26
N PRO A 93 -9.71 14.18 -9.63
CA PRO A 93 -10.00 13.87 -11.04
C PRO A 93 -10.26 15.10 -11.91
N SER A 94 -10.83 16.17 -11.33
CA SER A 94 -11.14 17.42 -12.04
C SER A 94 -9.88 18.19 -12.45
N SER A 95 -8.85 18.22 -11.60
CA SER A 95 -7.59 18.92 -11.87
C SER A 95 -6.48 18.00 -12.37
N ARG A 96 -6.70 16.68 -12.38
CA ARG A 96 -5.70 15.65 -12.73
C ARG A 96 -4.42 15.77 -11.90
N THR A 97 -4.56 16.15 -10.63
CA THR A 97 -3.46 16.29 -9.68
C THR A 97 -3.61 15.34 -8.50
N LYS A 98 -2.49 15.06 -7.83
CA LYS A 98 -2.46 14.25 -6.60
C LYS A 98 -2.00 15.13 -5.44
N ARG A 99 -2.78 15.17 -4.37
CA ARG A 99 -2.38 15.85 -3.13
C ARG A 99 -1.35 14.98 -2.40
N ARG A 100 -0.33 15.63 -1.83
CA ARG A 100 0.66 14.95 -0.99
C ARG A 100 0.02 14.32 0.25
N ILE A 101 0.49 13.14 0.63
CA ILE A 101 0.02 12.40 1.79
C ILE A 101 0.63 12.98 3.06
N GLY A 102 -0.22 13.40 4.00
CA GLY A 102 0.20 13.93 5.30
C GLY A 102 0.55 12.83 6.31
N ALA A 103 0.70 13.25 7.57
CA ALA A 103 1.11 12.38 8.67
C ALA A 103 0.00 11.46 9.22
N ASP A 104 -1.27 11.78 8.99
CA ASP A 104 -2.41 11.07 9.62
C ASP A 104 -2.51 9.59 9.23
N PRO A 105 -2.27 9.19 7.96
CA PRO A 105 -2.26 7.77 7.59
C PRO A 105 -1.16 6.97 8.31
N ILE A 106 -0.02 7.60 8.61
CA ILE A 106 1.06 6.96 9.38
C ILE A 106 0.59 6.68 10.81
N ALA A 107 -0.03 7.67 11.46
CA ALA A 107 -0.57 7.53 12.81
C ALA A 107 -1.68 6.45 12.86
N THR A 108 -2.54 6.44 11.85
CA THR A 108 -3.62 5.46 11.71
C THR A 108 -3.05 4.05 11.60
N LEU A 109 -2.11 3.81 10.67
CA LEU A 109 -1.48 2.51 10.48
C LEU A 109 -0.70 2.07 11.73
N GLN A 110 0.00 2.98 12.39
CA GLN A 110 0.68 2.70 13.65
C GLN A 110 -0.30 2.18 14.72
N ALA A 111 -1.47 2.81 14.86
CA ALA A 111 -2.51 2.37 15.80
C ALA A 111 -3.12 0.99 15.44
N LYS A 112 -3.15 0.62 14.15
CA LYS A 112 -3.55 -0.75 13.74
C LYS A 112 -2.48 -1.77 14.13
N LEU A 113 -1.19 -1.43 13.93
CA LEU A 113 -0.06 -2.31 14.24
C LEU A 113 0.07 -2.60 15.74
N THR A 114 -0.23 -1.65 16.63
CA THR A 114 -0.14 -1.87 18.09
C THR A 114 -1.07 -2.96 18.61
N ARG A 115 -2.10 -3.36 17.83
CA ARG A 115 -3.05 -4.42 18.16
C ARG A 115 -2.64 -5.78 17.57
N ARG A 116 -1.41 -5.92 17.11
CA ARG A 116 -0.90 -7.11 16.40
C ARG A 116 0.46 -7.53 16.96
N PRO A 117 0.92 -8.75 16.67
CA PRO A 117 2.27 -9.19 17.06
C PRO A 117 3.35 -8.24 16.52
N ALA A 118 4.39 -8.02 17.31
CA ALA A 118 5.47 -7.08 16.99
C ALA A 118 6.25 -7.39 15.70
N ALA A 119 6.17 -8.63 15.21
CA ALA A 119 6.78 -9.04 13.94
C ALA A 119 6.06 -8.50 12.69
N LEU A 120 4.82 -8.02 12.81
CA LEU A 120 4.07 -7.43 11.70
C LEU A 120 4.55 -6.00 11.45
N ILE A 121 4.98 -5.72 10.21
CA ILE A 121 5.31 -4.35 9.78
C ILE A 121 4.13 -3.73 9.04
N GLY A 122 4.14 -2.41 8.90
CA GLY A 122 3.23 -1.68 8.01
C GLY A 122 3.90 -1.36 6.68
N CYS A 123 3.11 -1.36 5.60
CA CYS A 123 3.47 -0.76 4.33
C CYS A 123 2.39 0.26 3.95
N LEU A 124 2.78 1.53 3.90
CA LEU A 124 1.90 2.62 3.48
C LEU A 124 2.24 2.95 2.02
N PHE A 125 1.28 2.76 1.12
CA PHE A 125 1.42 3.05 -0.31
C PHE A 125 0.69 4.34 -0.66
N ALA A 126 1.38 5.24 -1.35
CA ALA A 126 0.81 6.45 -1.90
C ALA A 126 0.86 6.40 -3.42
N SER A 127 -0.23 6.75 -4.10
CA SER A 127 -0.21 6.93 -5.57
C SER A 127 0.62 8.16 -6.01
N GLY A 128 0.96 9.04 -5.06
CA GLY A 128 1.76 10.25 -5.25
C GLY A 128 2.92 10.34 -4.27
N GLU A 129 3.13 11.51 -3.67
CA GLU A 129 4.22 11.78 -2.74
C GLU A 129 3.74 12.04 -1.31
N TYR A 130 4.68 12.03 -0.36
CA TYR A 130 4.46 12.42 1.03
C TYR A 130 4.81 13.89 1.26
N THR A 131 4.25 14.50 2.30
CA THR A 131 4.74 15.80 2.79
C THR A 131 6.01 15.61 3.59
N GLU A 132 6.85 16.66 3.71
CA GLU A 132 8.06 16.61 4.54
C GLU A 132 7.76 16.23 5.99
N ALA A 133 6.65 16.73 6.54
CA ALA A 133 6.19 16.37 7.88
C ALA A 133 5.87 14.86 8.02
N ALA A 134 5.32 14.24 6.97
CA ALA A 134 5.07 12.80 6.96
C ALA A 134 6.38 12.00 6.82
N GLU A 135 7.30 12.47 5.96
CA GLU A 135 8.64 11.89 5.83
C GLU A 135 9.43 11.94 7.15
N GLN A 136 9.33 13.03 7.89
CA GLN A 136 9.94 13.13 9.22
C GLN A 136 9.25 12.20 10.21
N ARG A 137 7.91 12.23 10.29
CA ARG A 137 7.14 11.47 11.28
C ARG A 137 7.37 9.97 11.18
N VAL A 138 7.48 9.41 9.98
CA VAL A 138 7.64 7.95 9.82
C VAL A 138 8.93 7.43 10.49
N ASN A 139 9.96 8.26 10.62
CA ASN A 139 11.20 7.87 11.31
C ASN A 139 11.06 7.85 12.85
N PHE A 140 9.93 8.32 13.38
CA PHE A 140 9.62 8.37 14.81
C PHE A 140 8.46 7.44 15.22
N THR A 141 8.08 6.47 14.38
CA THR A 141 6.97 5.53 14.68
C THR A 141 7.37 4.36 15.59
N LYS A 142 8.60 4.37 16.11
CA LYS A 142 9.15 3.29 16.95
C LYS A 142 8.23 2.98 18.14
N PRO A 143 8.06 1.69 18.50
CA PRO A 143 8.72 0.50 17.94
C PRO A 143 8.12 -0.01 16.63
N ALA A 144 7.04 0.60 16.12
CA ALA A 144 6.40 0.14 14.88
C ALA A 144 7.25 0.45 13.65
N THR A 145 7.43 -0.55 12.80
CA THR A 145 8.07 -0.39 11.49
C THR A 145 7.01 -0.13 10.43
N ILE A 146 7.05 1.05 9.81
CA ILE A 146 6.20 1.39 8.67
C ILE A 146 7.11 1.73 7.49
N LEU A 147 6.98 0.99 6.38
CA LEU A 147 7.68 1.29 5.13
C LEU A 147 6.77 2.14 4.24
N CYS A 148 7.21 3.35 3.89
CA CYS A 148 6.48 4.22 2.98
C CYS A 148 6.91 3.98 1.52
N TRP A 149 5.92 3.93 0.64
CA TRP A 149 6.06 3.70 -0.79
C TRP A 149 5.42 4.85 -1.57
N THR A 150 6.21 5.52 -2.40
CA THR A 150 5.71 6.61 -3.25
C THR A 150 5.15 6.06 -4.56
N GLY A 151 4.46 6.92 -5.32
CA GLY A 151 4.03 6.59 -6.68
C GLY A 151 5.23 6.22 -7.57
N ASP A 152 6.40 6.82 -7.35
CA ASP A 152 7.63 6.49 -8.06
C ASP A 152 8.15 5.08 -7.74
N ASP A 153 8.02 4.63 -6.48
CA ASP A 153 8.36 3.26 -6.10
C ASP A 153 7.40 2.26 -6.76
N ILE A 154 6.11 2.56 -6.78
CA ILE A 154 5.06 1.73 -7.40
C ILE A 154 5.30 1.63 -8.91
N ASP A 155 5.54 2.76 -9.56
CA ASP A 155 5.82 2.83 -10.99
C ASP A 155 6.98 1.92 -11.40
N ARG A 156 8.10 2.00 -10.67
CA ARG A 156 9.24 1.12 -10.91
C ARG A 156 8.90 -0.34 -10.67
N CYS A 157 8.11 -0.66 -9.66
CA CYS A 157 7.72 -2.02 -9.36
C CYS A 157 6.80 -2.63 -10.42
N VAL A 158 5.90 -1.82 -10.99
CA VAL A 158 5.03 -2.22 -12.10
C VAL A 158 5.87 -2.50 -13.34
N HIS A 159 6.75 -1.57 -13.74
CA HIS A 159 7.58 -1.72 -14.94
C HIS A 159 8.62 -2.84 -14.82
N ARG A 160 9.23 -3.01 -13.64
CA ARG A 160 10.24 -4.06 -13.39
C ARG A 160 9.64 -5.37 -12.89
N ARG A 161 8.31 -5.41 -12.66
CA ARG A 161 7.57 -6.59 -12.17
C ARG A 161 8.15 -7.17 -10.87
N ASN A 162 8.55 -6.30 -9.93
CA ASN A 162 9.43 -6.69 -8.82
C ASN A 162 9.00 -6.18 -7.42
N PHE A 163 7.70 -6.08 -7.15
CA PHE A 163 7.16 -5.64 -5.85
C PHE A 163 7.79 -6.38 -4.66
N THR A 164 7.86 -7.72 -4.72
CA THR A 164 8.42 -8.55 -3.66
C THR A 164 9.90 -8.25 -3.39
N GLN A 165 10.72 -8.16 -4.44
CA GLN A 165 12.15 -7.85 -4.30
C GLN A 165 12.36 -6.44 -3.75
N THR A 166 11.53 -5.48 -4.16
CA THR A 166 11.59 -4.11 -3.65
C THR A 166 11.20 -4.05 -2.17
N LEU A 167 10.22 -4.85 -1.72
CA LEU A 167 9.87 -4.97 -0.30
C LEU A 167 11.03 -5.49 0.52
N GLN A 168 11.68 -6.58 0.08
CA GLN A 168 12.87 -7.11 0.75
C GLN A 168 13.98 -6.05 0.86
N ARG A 169 14.24 -5.32 -0.24
CA ARG A 169 15.26 -4.26 -0.26
C ARG A 169 14.93 -3.11 0.69
N LYS A 170 13.70 -2.59 0.65
CA LYS A 170 13.27 -1.49 1.54
C LYS A 170 13.28 -1.92 3.00
N PHE A 171 12.85 -3.15 3.29
CA PHE A 171 12.91 -3.70 4.64
C PHE A 171 14.36 -3.83 5.14
N ARG A 172 15.27 -4.36 4.32
CA ARG A 172 16.69 -4.45 4.66
C ARG A 172 17.29 -3.08 4.99
N ILE A 173 17.04 -2.07 4.15
CA ILE A 173 17.50 -0.69 4.38
C ILE A 173 16.91 -0.14 5.69
N CYS A 174 15.63 -0.41 5.97
CA CYS A 174 15.01 0.01 7.23
C CYS A 174 15.66 -0.65 8.45
N VAL A 175 16.01 -1.94 8.36
CA VAL A 175 16.69 -2.66 9.44
C VAL A 175 18.12 -2.16 9.65
N GLU A 176 18.87 -1.97 8.57
CA GLU A 176 20.30 -1.60 8.60
C GLU A 176 20.50 -0.12 8.94
N GLU A 177 19.65 0.77 8.44
CA GLU A 177 19.84 2.22 8.49
C GLU A 177 18.74 2.98 9.26
N GLY A 178 17.68 2.29 9.69
CA GLY A 178 16.53 2.94 10.34
C GLY A 178 15.67 3.81 9.40
N LYS A 179 15.84 3.68 8.08
CA LYS A 179 15.13 4.49 7.07
C LYS A 179 13.80 3.84 6.67
N HIS A 180 12.71 4.44 7.14
CA HIS A 180 11.34 3.99 6.87
C HIS A 180 10.80 4.47 5.51
N LEU A 181 11.35 5.55 4.98
CA LEU A 181 11.13 6.03 3.62
C LEU A 181 12.49 6.14 2.95
N THR A 182 12.68 5.32 1.92
CA THR A 182 13.84 5.43 1.03
C THR A 182 13.31 5.48 -0.38
N LYS A 183 13.53 6.61 -1.06
CA LYS A 183 13.27 6.70 -2.50
C LYS A 183 14.23 5.73 -3.18
N CYS A 184 13.72 4.83 -4.02
CA CYS A 184 14.62 3.98 -4.78
C CYS A 184 15.59 4.88 -5.56
N SER A 185 16.89 4.83 -5.25
CA SER A 185 17.90 5.45 -6.12
C SER A 185 17.92 4.71 -7.46
N THR A 186 18.12 5.47 -8.55
CA THR A 186 18.26 4.98 -9.93
C THR A 186 19.24 3.83 -10.04
#